data_AF-A0A1M4Y197-F1
#
_entry.id   AF-A0A1M4Y197-F1
#
_cell.length_a   1.000
_cell.length_b   1.000
_cell.length_c   1.000
_cell.angle_alpha   90.00
_cell.angle_beta   90.00
_cell.angle_gamma   90.00
#
_symmetry.space_group_name_H-M   'P 1'
#
loop_
_entity.id
_entity.type
_entity.pdbx_description
1 polymer ?
#
loop_
_entity_poly.entity_id
_entity_poly.type
_entity_poly.pdbx_seq_one_letter_code
_entity_poly.pdbx_strand_id
1 'polypeptide(L)' 'MRVARIDENICDRSPFCPAAMSCRFKAFKVTFGGSFRVNISIDEEKCTGCGVCTRYCPHGAIELIDREKAS' A
#
# COMPACT_ATOMS: atom_id res chain seq x y z
N MET A 1 0.03 -16.45 5.41
CA MET A 1 -0.48 -15.24 6.11
C MET A 1 -0.40 -14.11 5.10
N ARG A 2 -1.48 -13.37 4.87
CA ARG A 2 -1.58 -12.46 3.70
C ARG A 2 -1.00 -11.08 4.00
N VAL A 3 -0.51 -10.41 2.96
CA VAL A 3 0.02 -9.04 2.98
C VAL A 3 -0.54 -8.25 1.81
N ALA A 4 -0.68 -6.94 1.99
CA ALA A 4 -1.09 -6.06 0.91
C ALA A 4 0.12 -5.75 0.00
N ARG A 5 -0.10 -5.80 -1.32
CA ARG A 5 0.84 -5.40 -2.37
C ARG A 5 0.22 -4.26 -3.18
N ILE A 6 1.06 -3.36 -3.66
CA ILE A 6 0.65 -2.25 -4.53
C ILE A 6 1.08 -2.59 -5.96
N ASP A 7 0.17 -2.47 -6.91
CA ASP A 7 0.48 -2.51 -8.34
C ASP A 7 0.97 -1.14 -8.79
N GLU A 8 2.22 -1.06 -9.24
CA GLU A 8 2.86 0.18 -9.66
C GLU A 8 2.35 0.73 -11.00
N ASN A 9 1.66 -0.10 -11.81
CA ASN A 9 1.06 0.33 -13.07
C ASN A 9 -0.29 1.03 -12.85
N ILE A 10 -0.96 0.72 -11.74
CA ILE A 10 -2.28 1.28 -11.39
C ILE A 10 -2.15 2.39 -10.34
N CYS A 11 -1.12 2.33 -9.48
CA CYS A 11 -0.92 3.30 -8.42
C CYS A 11 -0.46 4.66 -8.96
N ASP A 12 -1.31 5.67 -8.84
CA ASP A 12 -1.03 7.07 -9.22
C ASP A 12 -0.01 7.76 -8.29
N ARG A 13 0.47 7.08 -7.25
CA ARG A 13 1.41 7.62 -6.24
C ARG A 13 0.94 8.97 -5.68
N SER A 14 -0.37 9.11 -5.48
CA SER A 14 -0.95 10.34 -4.93
C SER A 14 -0.44 10.60 -3.50
N PRO A 15 -0.04 11.85 -3.17
CA PRO A 15 0.42 12.21 -1.83
C PRO A 15 -0.67 12.05 -0.76
N PHE A 16 -1.94 12.07 -1.17
CA PHE A 16 -3.10 11.92 -0.29
C PHE A 16 -3.73 10.53 -0.40
N CYS A 17 -2.93 9.46 -0.40
CA CYS A 17 -3.43 8.10 -0.54
C CYS A 17 -4.40 7.73 0.61
N PRO A 18 -5.72 7.58 0.36
CA PRO A 18 -6.71 7.25 1.39
C PRO A 18 -6.48 5.84 1.97
N ALA A 19 -5.96 4.92 1.15
CA ALA A 19 -5.61 3.58 1.60
C ALA A 19 -4.46 3.60 2.63
N ALA A 20 -3.44 4.45 2.42
CA ALA A 20 -2.37 4.62 3.38
C ALA A 20 -2.87 5.23 4.71
N MET A 21 -3.79 6.20 4.64
CA MET A 21 -4.42 6.82 5.82
C MET A 21 -5.34 5.85 6.58
N SER A 22 -5.98 4.89 5.88
CA SER A 22 -6.88 3.90 6.49
C SER A 22 -6.16 2.83 7.33
N CYS A 23 -4.84 2.67 7.17
CA CYS A 23 -4.11 1.58 7.80
C CYS A 23 -3.84 1.84 9.28
N ARG A 24 -4.63 1.20 10.17
CA ARG A 24 -4.44 1.27 11.64
C ARG A 24 -3.05 0.83 12.10
N PHE A 25 -2.42 -0.10 11.38
CA PHE A 25 -1.10 -0.65 11.71
C PHE A 25 0.07 0.17 11.15
N LYS A 26 -0.22 1.25 10.39
CA LYS A 26 0.81 2.09 9.74
C LYS A 26 1.81 1.26 8.92
N ALA A 27 1.30 0.26 8.19
CA ALA A 27 2.12 -0.57 7.31
C ALA A 27 2.56 0.17 6.03
N PHE A 28 1.88 1.24 5.63
CA PHE A 28 2.27 2.02 4.45
C PHE A 28 3.42 2.97 4.77
N LYS A 29 4.54 2.80 4.06
CA LYS A 29 5.70 3.71 4.01
C LYS A 29 5.49 4.68 2.86
N VAL A 30 5.21 5.93 3.18
CA VAL A 30 5.10 7.01 2.19
C VAL A 30 6.35 7.88 2.31
N THR A 31 7.07 8.05 1.20
CA THR A 31 8.27 8.88 1.13
C THR A 31 8.07 9.96 0.06
N PHE A 32 8.28 11.21 0.45
CA PHE A 32 8.17 12.36 -0.45
C PHE A 32 9.56 12.81 -0.91
N GLY A 33 9.86 12.67 -2.21
CA GLY A 33 11.06 13.19 -2.85
C GLY A 33 10.76 14.51 -3.55
N GLY A 34 11.55 15.55 -3.26
CA GLY A 34 11.23 16.97 -3.50
C GLY A 34 10.59 17.34 -4.85
N SER A 35 10.96 16.69 -5.96
CA SER A 35 10.45 16.98 -7.32
C SER A 35 9.21 16.14 -7.68
N PHE A 36 8.12 16.25 -6.91
CA PHE A 36 6.84 15.56 -7.16
C PHE A 36 6.87 14.01 -7.18
N ARG A 37 7.93 13.38 -6.67
CA ARG A 37 8.00 11.91 -6.60
C ARG A 37 7.58 11.42 -5.23
N VAL A 38 6.37 10.87 -5.16
CA VAL A 38 5.92 10.14 -3.98
C VAL A 38 6.21 8.66 -4.20
N ASN A 39 6.87 8.02 -3.24
CA ASN A 39 7.03 6.58 -3.23
C ASN A 39 6.16 5.99 -2.12
N ILE A 40 5.37 4.97 -2.47
CA ILE A 40 4.51 4.26 -1.53
C ILE A 40 4.94 2.80 -1.53
N SER A 41 5.27 2.28 -0.36
CA SER A 41 5.67 0.89 -0.16
C SER A 41 4.95 0.32 1.06
N ILE A 42 4.80 -1.00 1.14
CA ILE A 42 4.13 -1.66 2.26
C ILE A 42 5.18 -2.41 3.08
N ASP A 43 5.12 -2.21 4.39
CA ASP A 43 5.88 -2.92 5.39
C ASP A 43 5.16 -4.23 5.74
N GLU A 44 5.69 -5.34 5.25
CA GLU A 44 5.08 -6.66 5.38
C GLU A 44 5.07 -7.19 6.82
N GLU A 45 6.00 -6.72 7.66
CA GLU A 45 6.07 -7.08 9.07
C GLU A 45 4.93 -6.45 9.86
N LYS A 46 4.60 -5.20 9.53
CA LYS A 46 3.45 -4.48 10.12
C LYS A 46 2.13 -4.82 9.46
N CYS A 47 2.14 -5.30 8.23
CA CYS A 47 0.94 -5.67 7.50
C CYS A 47 0.35 -6.96 8.06
N THR A 48 -0.86 -6.86 8.61
CA THR A 48 -1.62 -8.00 9.13
C THR A 48 -2.53 -8.66 8.08
N GLY A 49 -2.57 -8.11 6.86
CA GLY A 49 -3.44 -8.62 5.80
C GLY A 49 -4.93 -8.34 6.02
N CYS A 50 -5.29 -7.32 6.81
CA CYS A 50 -6.68 -7.02 7.17
C CYS A 50 -7.59 -6.60 5.99
N GLY A 51 -7.01 -6.17 4.87
CA GLY A 51 -7.76 -5.82 3.66
C GLY A 51 -8.55 -4.51 3.70
N VAL A 52 -8.29 -3.64 4.69
CA VAL A 52 -8.96 -2.33 4.75
C VAL A 52 -8.49 -1.44 3.60
N CYS A 53 -7.18 -1.41 3.32
CA CYS A 53 -6.58 -0.59 2.28
C CYS A 53 -7.14 -0.86 0.88
N THR A 54 -7.51 -2.11 0.56
CA THR A 54 -8.06 -2.47 -0.75
C THR A 54 -9.43 -1.83 -0.99
N ARG A 55 -10.24 -1.65 0.07
CA ARG A 55 -11.56 -0.99 -0.03
C ARG A 55 -11.47 0.52 -0.20
N TYR A 56 -10.42 1.13 0.34
CA TYR A 56 -10.20 2.57 0.28
C TYR A 56 -9.40 3.02 -0.94
N CYS A 57 -8.80 2.09 -1.70
CA CYS A 57 -8.08 2.45 -2.92
C CYS A 57 -9.07 2.66 -4.07
N PRO A 58 -9.26 3.90 -4.56
CA PRO A 58 -10.24 4.17 -5.62
C PRO A 58 -9.81 3.59 -6.98
N HIS A 59 -8.49 3.43 -7.19
CA HIS A 59 -7.94 2.86 -8.42
C HIS A 59 -7.90 1.32 -8.39
N GLY A 60 -8.15 0.68 -7.24
CA GLY A 60 -7.97 -0.77 -7.10
C GLY A 60 -6.52 -1.23 -7.23
N ALA A 61 -5.54 -0.34 -7.02
CA ALA A 61 -4.11 -0.64 -7.15
C ALA A 61 -3.53 -1.52 -6.01
N ILE A 62 -4.36 -2.01 -5.08
CA ILE A 62 -3.91 -2.73 -3.89
C ILE A 62 -4.58 -4.09 -3.83
N GLU A 63 -3.77 -5.14 -3.71
CA GLU A 63 -4.23 -6.52 -3.63
C GLU A 63 -3.66 -7.22 -2.40
N LEU A 64 -4.37 -8.23 -1.88
CA LEU A 64 -3.87 -9.08 -0.79
C LEU A 64 -3.27 -10.35 -1.38
N ILE A 65 -1.97 -10.53 -1.23
CA ILE A 65 -1.24 -11.73 -1.65
C ILE A 65 -0.77 -12.53 -0.44
N ASP A 66 -0.48 -13.82 -0.60
CA ASP A 66 0.18 -14.61 0.45
C ASP A 66 1.68 -14.33 0.48
N ARG A 67 2.27 -14.31 1.69
CA ARG A 67 3.71 -14.01 1.89
C ARG A 67 4.65 -14.93 1.11
N GLU A 68 4.20 -16.14 0.76
CA GLU A 68 4.99 -17.12 -0.02
C GLU A 68 5.30 -16.65 -1.46
N LYS A 69 4.57 -15.66 -1.98
CA LYS A 69 4.77 -15.07 -3.32
C LYS A 69 5.43 -13.68 -3.30
N ALA A 70 6.00 -13.27 -2.17
CA ALA A 70 6.61 -11.95 -1.98
C ALA A 70 8.15 -11.96 -2.00
N SER A 71 8.78 -13.08 -2.38
CA SER A 71 10.24 -13.19 -2.63
C SER A 71 10.59 -13.09 -4.10
#